data_AF-B5HQJ4-F1
#
_entry.id   AF-B5HQJ4-F1
#
_cell.length_a   1.000
_cell.length_b   1.000
_cell.length_c   1.000
_cell.angle_alpha   90.00
_cell.angle_beta   90.00
_cell.angle_gamma   90.00
#
_symmetry.space_group_name_H-M   'P 1'
#
loop_
_entity.id
_entity.type
_entity.pdbx_description
1 polymer ?
#
loop_
_entity_poly.entity_id
_entity_poly.type
_entity_poly.pdbx_seq_one_letter_code
_entity_poly.pdbx_strand_id
1 'polypeptide(L)'
;MPALTLREILALDPVRAAGPELLAGDTALDGPVRWVHSSEVYEGANFLDGGELLLTNGFGLTDADEEVRRRYVRELAARGAAGLAVEVGRALPAMPPEVTDEARRLGLPLLALRRVVPFVRITEAANRAIVARGLSGRSVVRPWGDDHTAALLADLADRAALNQPEVEARAALAGFHPGPGARLIGVSLHGTREVSTVDRAVRLLGGAGVLRAAFPGDVLALLSLPGTLPGDPVKAVQEAFRTAAAPGLTVAVGHAVSASDGGWLRWSDTLRAARTTLELALTVPPAEPAAPEGPSVTSSRALALERELTRGGVDANRDRLAALVQHALGPLLAWEAAHPSDLVRTLEVHLRNGCSPTRTAALLHIGRQSLYQRLERIESLLGLEIDDPDLLGELLTATCAQRVVRTTKAVARGGLRTVA
;
A
#
# COMPACT_ATOMS: atom_id res chain seq x y z
N MET A 1 26.85 -0.16 19.54
CA MET A 1 26.73 -1.54 20.09
C MET A 1 26.89 -2.51 18.93
N PRO A 2 27.53 -3.69 19.08
CA PRO A 2 28.02 -4.42 17.93
C PRO A 2 26.81 -5.02 17.20
N ALA A 3 26.48 -4.41 16.07
CA ALA A 3 25.63 -5.03 15.06
C ALA A 3 26.22 -6.39 14.71
N LEU A 4 25.37 -7.31 14.27
CA LEU A 4 25.83 -8.64 13.87
C LEU A 4 26.87 -8.49 12.76
N THR A 5 28.04 -9.07 12.96
CA THR A 5 29.15 -8.94 12.02
C THR A 5 28.98 -9.90 10.85
N LEU A 6 29.64 -9.61 9.73
CA LEU A 6 29.67 -10.54 8.60
C LEU A 6 30.22 -11.91 9.02
N ARG A 7 31.24 -11.94 9.88
CA ARG A 7 31.81 -13.17 10.47
C ARG A 7 30.76 -13.99 11.21
N GLU A 8 29.92 -13.35 12.03
CA GLU A 8 28.84 -14.03 12.76
C GLU A 8 27.76 -14.55 11.82
N ILE A 9 27.44 -13.81 10.74
CA ILE A 9 26.50 -14.29 9.71
C ILE A 9 27.04 -15.52 8.98
N LEU A 10 28.32 -15.52 8.59
CA LEU A 10 28.96 -16.67 7.95
C LEU A 10 28.97 -17.92 8.83
N ALA A 11 28.83 -17.78 10.14
CA ALA A 11 28.77 -18.89 11.09
C ALA A 11 27.37 -19.53 11.20
N LEU A 12 26.31 -18.91 10.67
CA LEU A 12 24.95 -19.45 10.75
C LEU A 12 24.80 -20.73 9.91
N ASP A 13 24.07 -21.71 10.43
CA ASP A 13 23.97 -23.04 9.80
C ASP A 13 23.53 -23.01 8.32
N PRO A 14 22.51 -22.23 7.91
CA PRO A 14 22.13 -22.17 6.50
C PRO A 14 23.20 -21.53 5.61
N VAL A 15 23.99 -20.58 6.14
CA VAL A 15 25.07 -19.91 5.42
C VAL A 15 26.26 -20.88 5.28
N ARG A 16 26.64 -21.57 6.36
CA ARG A 16 27.68 -22.63 6.33
C ARG A 16 27.32 -23.77 5.37
N ALA A 17 26.05 -24.15 5.30
CA ALA A 17 25.57 -25.18 4.38
C ALA A 17 25.80 -24.82 2.90
N ALA A 18 25.83 -23.53 2.57
CA ALA A 18 26.13 -23.03 1.22
C ALA A 18 27.62 -23.09 0.86
N GLY A 19 28.50 -23.49 1.80
CA GLY A 19 29.94 -23.59 1.59
C GLY A 19 30.58 -22.27 1.14
N PRO A 20 30.49 -21.20 1.96
CA PRO A 20 31.04 -19.90 1.60
C PRO A 20 32.57 -19.93 1.63
N GLU A 21 33.17 -19.46 0.54
CA GLU A 21 34.60 -19.27 0.39
C GLU A 21 34.89 -17.77 0.20
N LEU A 22 35.75 -17.20 1.04
CA LEU A 22 36.11 -15.78 0.94
C LEU A 22 37.20 -15.60 -0.13
N LEU A 23 36.91 -14.76 -1.13
CA LEU A 23 37.81 -14.46 -2.25
C LEU A 23 38.53 -13.11 -2.11
N ALA A 24 37.93 -12.16 -1.39
CA ALA A 24 38.44 -10.82 -1.11
C ALA A 24 37.82 -10.22 0.17
N GLY A 25 38.47 -9.19 0.76
CA GLY A 25 37.91 -8.38 1.87
C GLY A 25 38.01 -9.00 3.26
N ASP A 26 39.08 -9.73 3.56
CA ASP A 26 39.34 -10.41 4.84
C ASP A 26 39.38 -9.46 6.05
N THR A 27 39.84 -8.23 5.85
CA THR A 27 39.91 -7.21 6.91
C THR A 27 38.53 -6.64 7.30
N ALA A 28 37.48 -6.88 6.52
CA ALA A 28 36.15 -6.31 6.71
C ALA A 28 35.11 -7.30 7.26
N LEU A 29 35.52 -8.53 7.63
CA LEU A 29 34.62 -9.55 8.17
C LEU A 29 33.98 -9.19 9.52
N ASP A 30 34.66 -8.36 10.31
CA ASP A 30 34.13 -7.88 11.59
C ASP A 30 33.28 -6.60 11.42
N GLY A 31 33.03 -6.20 10.17
CA GLY A 31 32.14 -5.12 9.80
C GLY A 31 30.68 -5.45 10.11
N PRO A 32 29.87 -4.44 10.48
CA PRO A 32 28.47 -4.64 10.81
C PRO A 32 27.64 -4.93 9.55
N VAL A 33 26.76 -5.93 9.64
CA VAL A 33 25.77 -6.23 8.61
C VAL A 33 24.40 -5.84 9.14
N ARG A 34 23.74 -4.90 8.45
CA ARG A 34 22.38 -4.48 8.80
C ARG A 34 21.31 -5.37 8.20
N TRP A 35 21.62 -6.01 7.08
CA TRP A 35 20.64 -6.77 6.31
C TRP A 35 21.30 -7.73 5.33
N VAL A 36 20.65 -8.85 5.04
CA VAL A 36 21.02 -9.78 3.98
C VAL A 36 19.89 -9.86 2.97
N HIS A 37 20.20 -9.66 1.69
CA HIS A 37 19.21 -9.59 0.62
C HIS A 37 19.66 -10.37 -0.62
N SER A 38 18.72 -10.96 -1.35
CA SER A 38 18.99 -11.68 -2.60
C SER A 38 18.53 -10.85 -3.79
N SER A 39 19.43 -10.55 -4.74
CA SER A 39 19.11 -9.79 -5.95
C SER A 39 19.81 -10.39 -7.18
N GLU A 40 19.08 -10.47 -8.28
CA GLU A 40 19.61 -10.91 -9.58
C GLU A 40 19.70 -9.79 -10.62
N VAL A 41 19.37 -8.55 -10.22
CA VAL A 41 19.33 -7.39 -11.12
C VAL A 41 20.65 -6.63 -11.08
N TYR A 42 21.34 -6.61 -12.22
CA TYR A 42 22.55 -5.84 -12.52
C TYR A 42 22.25 -4.35 -12.67
N GLU A 43 21.83 -3.72 -11.58
CA GLU A 43 21.52 -2.28 -11.42
C GLU A 43 21.02 -1.98 -9.98
N GLY A 44 20.84 -3.01 -9.15
CA GLY A 44 20.26 -2.91 -7.80
C GLY A 44 21.08 -2.12 -6.79
N ALA A 45 22.30 -1.68 -7.14
CA ALA A 45 23.10 -0.85 -6.27
C ALA A 45 22.36 0.48 -5.98
N ASN A 46 21.57 1.04 -6.91
CA ASN A 46 20.81 2.29 -6.71
C ASN A 46 19.81 2.28 -5.52
N PHE A 47 19.54 1.11 -4.93
CA PHE A 47 18.56 0.93 -3.86
C PHE A 47 19.18 0.49 -2.53
N LEU A 48 20.51 0.60 -2.36
CA LEU A 48 21.20 0.25 -1.12
C LEU A 48 21.37 1.46 -0.18
N ASP A 49 21.12 1.23 1.11
CA ASP A 49 21.32 2.20 2.19
C ASP A 49 22.64 1.95 2.97
N GLY A 50 23.44 0.99 2.50
CA GLY A 50 24.75 0.58 3.03
C GLY A 50 24.68 -0.49 4.11
N GLY A 51 25.74 -1.27 4.32
CA GLY A 51 25.80 -2.32 5.33
C GLY A 51 25.01 -3.59 4.98
N GLU A 52 24.54 -3.74 3.74
CA GLU A 52 23.87 -4.95 3.27
C GLU A 52 24.84 -6.00 2.71
N LEU A 53 24.59 -7.27 3.00
CA LEU A 53 25.20 -8.40 2.32
C LEU A 53 24.28 -8.88 1.18
N LEU A 54 24.77 -8.81 -0.05
CA LEU A 54 24.01 -9.24 -1.22
C LEU A 54 24.28 -10.70 -1.58
N LEU A 55 23.23 -11.43 -1.94
CA LEU A 55 23.27 -12.78 -2.49
C LEU A 55 22.83 -12.74 -3.95
N THR A 56 23.57 -13.39 -4.85
CA THR A 56 23.19 -13.54 -6.27
C THR A 56 23.58 -14.92 -6.78
N ASN A 57 22.81 -15.46 -7.72
CA ASN A 57 23.12 -16.73 -8.39
C ASN A 57 24.20 -16.59 -9.48
N GLY A 58 24.68 -15.37 -9.73
CA GLY A 58 25.74 -15.07 -10.69
C GLY A 58 25.28 -15.06 -12.16
N PHE A 59 23.99 -15.26 -12.47
CA PHE A 59 23.48 -15.24 -13.84
C PHE A 59 23.79 -13.92 -14.55
N GLY A 60 23.59 -12.79 -13.87
CA GLY A 60 23.93 -11.49 -14.43
C GLY A 60 25.44 -11.23 -14.58
N LEU A 61 26.31 -11.99 -13.90
CA LEU A 61 27.75 -11.94 -14.11
C LEU A 61 28.14 -12.64 -15.41
N THR A 62 27.45 -13.74 -15.77
CA THR A 62 27.85 -14.62 -16.87
C THR A 62 27.89 -13.92 -18.22
N ASP A 63 26.86 -13.12 -18.54
CA ASP A 63 26.73 -12.47 -19.86
C ASP A 63 27.30 -11.04 -19.93
N ALA A 64 27.71 -10.48 -18.79
CA ALA A 64 28.28 -9.13 -18.71
C ALA A 64 29.74 -9.08 -19.20
N ASP A 65 30.14 -7.97 -19.82
CA ASP A 65 31.54 -7.71 -20.14
C ASP A 65 32.38 -7.36 -18.90
N GLU A 66 33.70 -7.33 -19.06
CA GLU A 66 34.65 -7.08 -17.98
C GLU A 66 34.40 -5.73 -17.27
N GLU A 67 34.15 -4.66 -18.01
CA GLU A 67 33.99 -3.33 -17.42
C GLU A 67 32.66 -3.20 -16.67
N VAL A 68 31.59 -3.83 -17.17
CA VAL A 68 30.30 -3.90 -16.49
C VAL A 68 30.44 -4.65 -15.15
N ARG A 69 31.17 -5.77 -15.13
CA ARG A 69 31.46 -6.53 -13.91
C ARG A 69 32.24 -5.69 -12.89
N ARG A 70 33.29 -5.01 -13.35
CA ARG A 70 34.10 -4.12 -12.48
C ARG A 70 33.27 -2.95 -11.95
N ARG A 71 32.46 -2.32 -12.80
CA ARG A 71 31.56 -1.22 -12.40
C ARG A 71 30.58 -1.67 -11.32
N TYR A 72 29.98 -2.86 -11.45
CA TYR A 72 29.07 -3.38 -10.44
C TYR A 72 29.73 -3.48 -9.06
N VAL A 73 30.95 -4.02 -8.97
CA VAL A 73 31.70 -4.10 -7.70
C VAL A 73 32.01 -2.69 -7.15
N ARG A 74 32.41 -1.74 -8.02
CA ARG A 74 32.65 -0.34 -7.62
C ARG A 74 31.40 0.31 -7.03
N GLU A 75 30.24 0.10 -7.65
CA GLU A 75 28.97 0.68 -7.18
C GLU A 75 28.53 0.10 -5.84
N LEU A 76 28.73 -1.20 -5.61
CA LEU A 76 28.44 -1.82 -4.31
C LEU A 76 29.34 -1.28 -3.22
N ALA A 77 30.65 -1.19 -3.48
CA ALA A 77 31.60 -0.65 -2.52
C ALA A 77 31.36 0.84 -2.23
N ALA A 78 31.07 1.64 -3.25
CA ALA A 78 30.78 3.07 -3.12
C ALA A 78 29.54 3.34 -2.24
N ARG A 79 28.60 2.39 -2.19
CA ARG A 79 27.41 2.46 -1.35
C ARG A 79 27.57 1.82 0.02
N GLY A 80 28.77 1.34 0.32
CA GLY A 80 29.08 0.76 1.63
C GLY A 80 28.43 -0.58 1.87
N ALA A 81 28.17 -1.39 0.84
CA ALA A 81 27.71 -2.76 1.02
C ALA A 81 28.64 -3.53 1.97
N ALA A 82 28.06 -4.35 2.86
CA ALA A 82 28.84 -5.18 3.78
C ALA A 82 29.50 -6.37 3.08
N GLY A 83 29.01 -6.76 1.90
CA GLY A 83 29.66 -7.75 1.05
C GLY A 83 28.79 -8.22 -0.11
N LEU A 84 29.39 -9.02 -0.98
CA LEU A 84 28.74 -9.72 -2.09
C LEU A 84 29.02 -11.22 -1.99
N ALA A 85 27.98 -12.03 -1.97
CA ALA A 85 28.07 -13.49 -2.02
C ALA A 85 27.41 -14.01 -3.31
N VAL A 86 28.16 -14.79 -4.06
CA VAL A 86 27.79 -15.26 -5.40
C VAL A 86 27.77 -16.77 -5.41
N GLU A 87 26.68 -17.38 -5.85
CA GLU A 87 26.66 -18.81 -6.14
C GLU A 87 27.54 -19.12 -7.36
N VAL A 88 28.48 -20.06 -7.20
CA VAL A 88 29.42 -20.45 -8.25
C VAL A 88 29.29 -21.95 -8.51
N GLY A 89 29.30 -22.34 -9.78
CA GLY A 89 29.27 -23.73 -10.24
C GLY A 89 27.99 -24.14 -10.99
N ARG A 90 27.02 -23.22 -11.15
CA ARG A 90 25.79 -23.46 -11.93
C ARG A 90 25.63 -22.49 -13.09
N ALA A 91 25.08 -21.30 -12.83
CA ALA A 91 24.93 -20.25 -13.85
C ALA A 91 26.26 -19.57 -14.17
N LEU A 92 27.11 -19.43 -13.15
CA LEU A 92 28.47 -18.90 -13.25
C LEU A 92 29.47 -20.02 -12.95
N PRO A 93 30.17 -20.59 -13.95
CA PRO A 93 31.05 -21.75 -13.75
C PRO A 93 32.21 -21.50 -12.76
N ALA A 94 32.81 -20.31 -12.83
CA ALA A 94 33.87 -19.84 -11.96
C ALA A 94 33.75 -18.32 -11.76
N MET A 95 34.22 -17.81 -10.62
CA MET A 95 34.24 -16.37 -10.37
C MET A 95 35.19 -15.69 -11.37
N PRO A 96 34.74 -14.67 -12.13
CA PRO A 96 35.61 -13.92 -13.03
C PRO A 96 36.76 -13.24 -12.26
N PRO A 97 38.01 -13.35 -12.73
CA PRO A 97 39.17 -12.75 -12.05
C PRO A 97 39.01 -11.24 -11.81
N GLU A 98 38.44 -10.53 -12.78
CA GLU A 98 38.21 -9.08 -12.73
C GLU A 98 37.34 -8.65 -11.55
N VAL A 99 36.32 -9.44 -11.19
CA VAL A 99 35.42 -9.18 -10.05
C VAL A 99 36.19 -9.32 -8.75
N THR A 100 37.04 -10.34 -8.68
CA THR A 100 37.86 -10.63 -7.51
C THR A 100 38.93 -9.56 -7.31
N ASP A 101 39.62 -9.16 -8.38
CA ASP A 101 40.65 -8.12 -8.33
C ASP A 101 40.08 -6.75 -7.94
N GLU A 102 38.90 -6.42 -8.49
CA GLU A 102 38.21 -5.18 -8.17
C GLU A 102 37.71 -5.16 -6.71
N ALA A 103 37.16 -6.27 -6.21
CA ALA A 103 36.73 -6.41 -4.82
C ALA A 103 37.92 -6.29 -3.84
N ARG A 104 39.07 -6.89 -4.17
CA ARG A 104 40.31 -6.74 -3.40
C ARG A 104 40.77 -5.30 -3.34
N ARG A 105 40.77 -4.61 -4.49
CA ARG A 105 41.17 -3.20 -4.58
C ARG A 105 40.32 -2.29 -3.70
N LEU A 106 39.03 -2.60 -3.57
CA LEU A 106 38.05 -1.80 -2.83
C LEU A 106 37.86 -2.27 -1.38
N GLY A 107 38.47 -3.40 -0.99
CA GLY A 107 38.27 -4.01 0.32
C GLY A 107 36.86 -4.55 0.56
N LEU A 108 36.06 -4.77 -0.48
CA LEU A 108 34.71 -5.31 -0.37
C LEU A 108 34.77 -6.83 -0.12
N PRO A 109 34.13 -7.35 0.95
CA PRO A 109 34.01 -8.79 1.16
C PRO A 109 33.31 -9.47 -0.03
N LEU A 110 34.03 -10.38 -0.69
CA LEU A 110 33.51 -11.16 -1.82
C LEU A 110 33.54 -12.64 -1.46
N LEU A 111 32.39 -13.29 -1.53
CA LEU A 111 32.19 -14.69 -1.15
C LEU A 111 31.72 -15.51 -2.36
N ALA A 112 32.30 -16.69 -2.55
CA ALA A 112 31.77 -17.71 -3.45
C ALA A 112 31.01 -18.77 -2.64
N LEU A 113 29.73 -18.97 -2.96
CA LEU A 113 28.91 -20.03 -2.38
C LEU A 113 29.04 -21.27 -3.27
N ARG A 114 29.71 -22.32 -2.77
CA ARG A 114 30.06 -23.53 -3.52
C ARG A 114 28.97 -24.60 -3.52
N ARG A 115 27.91 -24.41 -2.74
CA ARG A 115 26.77 -25.35 -2.64
C ARG A 115 25.46 -24.59 -2.76
N VAL A 116 24.56 -25.16 -3.54
CA VAL A 116 23.23 -24.59 -3.76
C VAL A 116 22.40 -24.77 -2.50
N VAL A 117 22.06 -23.65 -1.87
CA VAL A 117 21.09 -23.57 -0.77
C VAL A 117 20.07 -22.51 -1.16
N PRO A 118 18.75 -22.74 -0.98
CA PRO A 118 17.76 -21.72 -1.25
C PRO A 118 18.09 -20.43 -0.47
N PHE A 119 18.35 -19.33 -1.16
CA PHE A 119 18.76 -18.06 -0.54
C PHE A 119 17.77 -17.56 0.50
N VAL A 120 16.48 -17.90 0.37
CA VAL A 120 15.46 -17.64 1.40
C VAL A 120 15.87 -18.17 2.79
N ARG A 121 16.49 -19.36 2.87
CA ARG A 121 16.95 -19.94 4.14
C ARG A 121 18.12 -19.16 4.74
N ILE A 122 18.98 -18.62 3.87
CA ILE A 122 20.13 -17.80 4.26
C ILE A 122 19.64 -16.45 4.78
N THR A 123 18.77 -15.77 4.01
CA THR A 123 18.22 -14.46 4.38
C THR A 123 17.39 -14.53 5.66
N GLU A 124 16.55 -15.56 5.83
CA GLU A 124 15.74 -15.74 7.04
C GLU A 124 16.59 -15.91 8.30
N ALA A 125 17.61 -16.77 8.26
CA ALA A 125 18.45 -17.03 9.41
C ALA A 125 19.31 -15.82 9.78
N ALA A 126 19.90 -15.16 8.77
CA ALA A 126 20.75 -14.00 8.99
C ALA A 126 19.95 -12.80 9.52
N ASN A 127 18.83 -12.45 8.88
CA ASN A 127 18.03 -11.30 9.29
C ASN A 127 17.37 -11.54 10.67
N ARG A 128 16.97 -12.77 10.99
CA ARG A 128 16.49 -13.12 12.35
C ARG A 128 17.57 -12.89 13.40
N ALA A 129 18.81 -13.28 13.14
CA ALA A 129 19.93 -13.09 14.06
C ALA A 129 20.30 -11.61 14.23
N ILE A 130 20.29 -10.83 13.14
CA ILE A 130 20.52 -9.37 13.16
C ILE A 130 19.50 -8.69 14.07
N VAL A 131 18.21 -9.00 13.88
CA VAL A 131 17.12 -8.43 14.68
C VAL A 131 17.21 -8.85 16.15
N ALA A 132 17.48 -10.13 16.44
CA ALA A 132 17.62 -10.63 17.81
C ALA A 132 18.76 -9.95 18.58
N ARG A 133 19.88 -9.62 17.91
CA ARG A 133 21.00 -8.88 18.49
C ARG A 133 20.64 -7.42 18.81
N GLY A 134 19.74 -6.81 18.05
CA GLY A 134 19.23 -5.45 18.30
C GLY A 134 18.37 -5.34 19.57
N LEU A 135 17.77 -6.45 20.04
CA LEU A 135 16.80 -6.46 21.14
C LEU A 135 17.42 -6.71 22.54
N SER A 136 18.65 -7.22 22.64
CA SER A 136 19.29 -7.63 23.90
C SER A 136 19.91 -6.48 24.73
N GLY A 137 19.68 -5.21 24.36
CA GLY A 137 20.46 -4.09 24.91
C GLY A 137 19.76 -2.75 25.12
N ARG A 138 18.52 -2.66 25.63
CA ARG A 138 17.93 -1.33 25.98
C ARG A 138 17.20 -1.27 27.34
N SER A 139 17.77 -0.43 28.22
CA SER A 139 17.05 0.41 29.17
C SER A 139 17.12 1.87 28.67
N VAL A 140 15.96 2.44 28.33
CA VAL A 140 15.51 3.84 28.52
C VAL A 140 16.22 5.03 27.80
N VAL A 141 15.47 5.59 26.82
CA VAL A 141 15.18 7.04 26.47
C VAL A 141 15.92 7.79 25.33
N ARG A 142 15.22 7.83 24.17
CA ARG A 142 14.86 8.90 23.17
C ARG A 142 15.97 9.70 22.42
N PRO A 143 15.74 10.36 21.25
CA PRO A 143 14.51 10.57 20.43
C PRO A 143 14.71 10.55 18.88
N TRP A 144 14.51 9.44 18.16
CA TRP A 144 14.15 9.39 16.71
C TRP A 144 13.25 8.15 16.58
N GLY A 145 12.05 8.27 15.99
CA GLY A 145 10.97 7.29 16.14
C GLY A 145 11.14 6.04 15.28
N ASP A 146 11.83 5.03 15.83
CA ASP A 146 11.77 3.63 15.43
C ASP A 146 10.32 3.09 15.55
N ASP A 147 9.62 2.85 14.44
CA ASP A 147 8.49 1.92 14.46
C ASP A 147 8.56 1.01 13.23
N HIS A 148 9.08 -0.21 13.42
CA HIS A 148 9.08 -1.26 12.40
C HIS A 148 7.66 -1.48 11.84
N THR A 149 6.63 -1.16 12.63
CA THR A 149 5.22 -1.11 12.23
C THR A 149 4.94 -0.06 11.17
N ALA A 150 5.50 1.15 11.31
CA ALA A 150 5.32 2.24 10.34
C ALA A 150 5.98 1.89 9.01
N ALA A 151 7.21 1.37 9.04
CA ALA A 151 7.89 0.90 7.83
C ALA A 151 7.09 -0.23 7.16
N LEU A 152 6.58 -1.21 7.92
CA LEU A 152 5.79 -2.31 7.36
C LEU A 152 4.49 -1.81 6.71
N LEU A 153 3.78 -0.89 7.38
CA LEU A 153 2.54 -0.32 6.85
C LEU A 153 2.79 0.52 5.60
N ALA A 154 3.91 1.26 5.54
CA ALA A 154 4.33 1.96 4.33
C ALA A 154 4.60 0.99 3.18
N ASP A 155 5.41 -0.05 3.40
CA ASP A 155 5.77 -1.03 2.36
C ASP A 155 4.54 -1.78 1.83
N LEU A 156 3.63 -2.19 2.73
CA LEU A 156 2.35 -2.82 2.34
C LEU A 156 1.50 -1.86 1.49
N ALA A 157 1.52 -0.56 1.79
CA ALA A 157 0.80 0.46 1.03
C ALA A 157 1.46 0.82 -0.32
N ASP A 158 2.79 0.79 -0.45
CA ASP A 158 3.54 1.36 -1.58
C ASP A 158 3.99 0.36 -2.66
N ARG A 159 3.32 -0.79 -2.79
CA ARG A 159 3.69 -1.83 -3.78
C ARG A 159 5.13 -2.32 -3.66
N ALA A 160 5.71 -2.24 -2.47
CA ALA A 160 7.03 -2.80 -2.21
C ALA A 160 7.06 -4.30 -2.52
N ALA A 161 8.20 -4.78 -3.04
CA ALA A 161 8.44 -6.18 -3.32
C ALA A 161 8.76 -6.94 -2.03
N LEU A 162 7.74 -7.13 -1.20
CA LEU A 162 7.85 -7.94 0.03
C LEU A 162 7.62 -9.42 -0.29
N ASN A 163 8.00 -10.29 0.63
CA ASN A 163 7.60 -11.70 0.61
C ASN A 163 6.80 -12.06 1.87
N GLN A 164 6.11 -13.20 1.83
CA GLN A 164 5.22 -13.61 2.93
C GLN A 164 5.96 -13.78 4.26
N PRO A 165 7.11 -14.49 4.32
CA PRO A 165 7.87 -14.62 5.56
C PRO A 165 8.30 -13.28 6.17
N GLU A 166 8.68 -12.31 5.34
CA GLU A 166 9.09 -10.98 5.82
C GLU A 166 7.93 -10.23 6.48
N VAL A 167 6.75 -10.23 5.84
CA VAL A 167 5.57 -9.57 6.38
C VAL A 167 5.12 -10.22 7.69
N GLU A 168 5.11 -11.54 7.74
CA GLU A 168 4.77 -12.29 8.96
C GLU A 168 5.76 -12.01 10.10
N ALA A 169 7.07 -12.00 9.81
CA ALA A 169 8.10 -11.72 10.82
C ALA A 169 7.99 -10.28 11.37
N ARG A 170 7.83 -9.29 10.50
CA ARG A 170 7.71 -7.87 10.89
C ARG A 170 6.40 -7.61 11.64
N ALA A 171 5.31 -8.26 11.23
CA ALA A 171 4.04 -8.21 11.94
C ALA A 171 4.12 -8.85 13.34
N ALA A 172 4.75 -10.02 13.45
CA ALA A 172 4.95 -10.72 14.73
C ALA A 172 5.80 -9.90 15.71
N LEU A 173 6.85 -9.23 15.23
CA LEU A 173 7.67 -8.30 16.03
C LEU A 173 6.85 -7.13 16.57
N ALA A 174 5.84 -6.68 15.83
CA ALA A 174 4.89 -5.67 16.26
C ALA A 174 3.72 -6.23 17.10
N GLY A 175 3.77 -7.50 17.49
CA GLY A 175 2.73 -8.16 18.29
C GLY A 175 1.48 -8.53 17.50
N PHE A 176 1.47 -8.38 16.18
CA PHE A 176 0.32 -8.65 15.33
C PHE A 176 0.34 -10.07 14.79
N HIS A 177 -0.56 -10.89 15.32
CA HIS A 177 -0.66 -12.32 15.01
C HIS A 177 -2.09 -12.63 14.57
N PRO A 178 -2.43 -12.47 13.28
CA PRO A 178 -3.74 -12.85 12.77
C PRO A 178 -3.98 -14.34 13.02
N GLY A 179 -5.02 -14.67 13.79
CA GLY A 179 -5.38 -16.05 14.05
C GLY A 179 -5.91 -16.78 12.81
N PRO A 180 -5.96 -18.12 12.82
CA PRO A 180 -6.58 -18.89 11.74
C PRO A 180 -8.02 -18.42 11.45
N GLY A 181 -8.34 -18.20 10.18
CA GLY A 181 -9.66 -17.70 9.76
C GLY A 181 -9.94 -16.23 10.11
N ALA A 182 -8.95 -15.47 10.62
CA ALA A 182 -9.10 -14.05 10.82
C ALA A 182 -9.34 -13.31 9.49
N ARG A 183 -10.11 -12.21 9.56
CA ARG A 183 -10.34 -11.31 8.44
C ARG A 183 -9.54 -10.03 8.66
N LEU A 184 -8.70 -9.70 7.69
CA LEU A 184 -7.90 -8.48 7.71
C LEU A 184 -8.62 -7.34 6.99
N ILE A 185 -8.55 -6.15 7.57
CA ILE A 185 -9.11 -4.92 7.01
C ILE A 185 -8.11 -3.79 7.17
N GLY A 186 -7.66 -3.22 6.06
CA GLY A 186 -6.89 -1.99 6.03
C GLY A 186 -7.75 -0.77 6.34
N VAL A 187 -7.18 0.21 7.02
CA VAL A 187 -7.84 1.47 7.35
C VAL A 187 -6.84 2.61 7.16
N SER A 188 -7.30 3.70 6.56
CA SER A 188 -6.53 4.94 6.40
C SER A 188 -7.35 6.10 6.95
N LEU A 189 -6.74 6.92 7.80
CA LEU A 189 -7.35 8.10 8.40
C LEU A 189 -6.57 9.34 7.97
N HIS A 190 -7.28 10.43 7.69
CA HIS A 190 -6.71 11.74 7.44
C HIS A 190 -7.19 12.76 8.47
N GLY A 191 -6.34 13.75 8.76
CA GLY A 191 -6.63 14.87 9.67
C GLY A 191 -6.21 14.61 11.11
N THR A 192 -5.43 13.56 11.36
CA THR A 192 -4.90 13.25 12.69
C THR A 192 -3.55 12.55 12.61
N ARG A 193 -2.74 12.69 13.67
CA ARG A 193 -1.54 11.87 13.92
C ARG A 193 -1.73 10.95 15.13
N GLU A 194 -2.91 10.95 15.73
CA GLU A 194 -3.20 10.19 16.94
C GLU A 194 -3.71 8.79 16.59
N VAL A 195 -2.91 7.78 16.90
CA VAL A 195 -3.30 6.37 16.79
C VAL A 195 -4.40 5.97 17.80
N SER A 196 -4.67 6.83 18.81
CA SER A 196 -5.67 6.63 19.86
C SER A 196 -7.09 6.43 19.30
N THR A 197 -7.39 7.00 18.13
CA THR A 197 -8.68 6.84 17.44
C THR A 197 -8.85 5.41 16.91
N VAL A 198 -7.79 4.84 16.33
CA VAL A 198 -7.78 3.43 15.92
C VAL A 198 -7.93 2.53 17.13
N ASP A 199 -7.25 2.84 18.24
CA ASP A 199 -7.37 2.07 19.49
C ASP A 199 -8.78 2.07 20.08
N ARG A 200 -9.49 3.20 20.02
CA ARG A 200 -10.89 3.29 20.42
C ARG A 200 -11.78 2.43 19.53
N ALA A 201 -11.62 2.51 18.20
CA ALA A 201 -12.38 1.69 17.26
C ALA A 201 -12.14 0.18 17.48
N VAL A 202 -10.89 -0.22 17.69
CA VAL A 202 -10.51 -1.61 17.98
C VAL A 202 -11.16 -2.15 19.25
N ARG A 203 -11.26 -1.32 20.31
CA ARG A 203 -11.99 -1.70 21.53
C ARG A 203 -13.48 -1.95 21.28
N LEU A 204 -14.13 -1.12 20.46
CA LEU A 204 -15.53 -1.30 20.08
C LEU A 204 -15.77 -2.58 19.25
N LEU A 205 -14.74 -3.03 18.53
CA LEU A 205 -14.75 -4.29 17.76
C LEU A 205 -14.44 -5.53 18.61
N GLY A 206 -14.35 -5.38 19.94
CA GLY A 206 -14.09 -6.50 20.85
C GLY A 206 -12.62 -6.89 20.98
N GLY A 207 -11.68 -5.95 20.79
CA GLY A 207 -10.25 -6.19 20.99
C GLY A 207 -9.56 -6.86 19.80
N ALA A 208 -9.96 -6.48 18.58
CA ALA A 208 -9.30 -6.91 17.34
C ALA A 208 -7.77 -6.70 17.39
N GLY A 209 -7.00 -7.59 16.76
CA GLY A 209 -5.57 -7.35 16.58
C GLY A 209 -5.36 -6.12 15.69
N VAL A 210 -4.30 -5.33 15.91
CA VAL A 210 -4.06 -4.13 15.10
C VAL A 210 -2.57 -3.83 14.93
N LEU A 211 -2.16 -3.60 13.68
CA LEU A 211 -0.98 -2.79 13.34
C LEU A 211 -1.45 -1.38 13.05
N ARG A 212 -0.79 -0.37 13.58
CA ARG A 212 -1.12 1.03 13.29
C ARG A 212 0.10 1.91 13.43
N ALA A 213 0.22 2.91 12.59
CA ALA A 213 1.28 3.90 12.66
C ALA A 213 0.78 5.26 12.19
N ALA A 214 1.34 6.31 12.79
CA ALA A 214 1.10 7.69 12.37
C ALA A 214 2.10 8.11 11.30
N PHE A 215 1.60 8.80 10.29
CA PHE A 215 2.33 9.42 9.20
C PHE A 215 2.06 10.93 9.20
N PRO A 216 2.79 11.74 8.40
CA PRO A 216 2.51 13.17 8.29
C PRO A 216 1.09 13.47 7.78
N GLY A 217 0.16 13.70 8.71
CA GLY A 217 -1.24 14.06 8.41
C GLY A 217 -2.21 12.89 8.35
N ASP A 218 -1.68 11.66 8.36
CA ASP A 218 -2.45 10.43 8.21
C ASP A 218 -2.14 9.41 9.31
N VAL A 219 -3.05 8.45 9.51
CA VAL A 219 -2.80 7.23 10.28
C VAL A 219 -3.19 6.04 9.40
N LEU A 220 -2.27 5.08 9.27
CA LEU A 220 -2.56 3.80 8.62
C LEU A 220 -2.74 2.73 9.67
N ALA A 221 -3.65 1.80 9.43
CA ALA A 221 -3.85 0.64 10.27
C ALA A 221 -4.24 -0.60 9.47
N LEU A 222 -3.85 -1.77 9.97
CA LEU A 222 -4.30 -3.07 9.51
C LEU A 222 -4.94 -3.79 10.71
N LEU A 223 -6.24 -4.03 10.62
CA LEU A 223 -7.03 -4.68 11.66
C LEU A 223 -7.14 -6.18 11.37
N SER A 224 -7.07 -7.00 12.42
CA SER A 224 -7.33 -8.44 12.38
C SER A 224 -8.57 -8.77 13.20
N LEU A 225 -9.68 -9.02 12.51
CA LEU A 225 -10.96 -9.36 13.10
C LEU A 225 -11.12 -10.89 13.21
N PRO A 226 -11.76 -11.41 14.26
CA PRO A 226 -12.12 -12.82 14.33
C PRO A 226 -12.99 -13.24 13.14
N GLY A 227 -12.72 -14.41 12.56
CA GLY A 227 -13.54 -14.99 11.49
C GLY A 227 -14.99 -15.25 11.90
N THR A 228 -15.21 -15.45 13.20
CA THR A 228 -16.51 -15.68 13.83
C THR A 228 -17.35 -14.42 14.04
N LEU A 229 -16.80 -13.22 13.76
CA LEU A 229 -17.55 -11.97 13.93
C LEU A 229 -18.80 -11.98 13.01
N PRO A 230 -20.01 -11.87 13.56
CA PRO A 230 -21.24 -11.96 12.77
C PRO A 230 -21.40 -10.74 11.85
N GLY A 231 -22.03 -10.97 10.70
CA GLY A 231 -22.36 -9.90 9.74
C GLY A 231 -21.18 -9.44 8.86
N ASP A 232 -21.34 -8.25 8.30
CA ASP A 232 -20.38 -7.65 7.38
C ASP A 232 -19.26 -6.94 8.15
N PRO A 233 -18.01 -7.43 8.07
CA PRO A 233 -16.90 -6.90 8.86
C PRO A 233 -16.51 -5.48 8.43
N VAL A 234 -16.72 -5.11 7.15
CA VAL A 234 -16.46 -3.76 6.68
C VAL A 234 -17.44 -2.79 7.32
N LYS A 235 -18.73 -3.15 7.38
CA LYS A 235 -19.75 -2.33 8.05
C LYS A 235 -19.47 -2.19 9.55
N ALA A 236 -19.04 -3.26 10.21
CA ALA A 236 -18.67 -3.23 11.62
C ALA A 236 -17.50 -2.26 11.89
N VAL A 237 -16.45 -2.29 11.05
CA VAL A 237 -15.33 -1.35 11.14
C VAL A 237 -15.79 0.09 10.88
N GLN A 238 -16.62 0.32 9.85
CA GLN A 238 -17.16 1.66 9.61
C GLN A 238 -17.94 2.20 10.80
N GLU A 239 -18.80 1.39 11.44
CA GLU A 239 -19.56 1.80 12.63
C GLU A 239 -18.67 2.10 13.83
N ALA A 240 -17.65 1.28 14.06
CA ALA A 240 -16.67 1.51 15.10
C ALA A 240 -15.93 2.84 14.89
N PHE A 241 -15.55 3.19 13.66
CA PHE A 241 -14.91 4.47 13.37
C PHE A 241 -15.87 5.66 13.39
N ARG A 242 -17.15 5.50 12.99
CA ARG A 242 -18.16 6.57 13.15
C ARG A 242 -18.33 6.96 14.62
N THR A 243 -18.24 5.97 15.51
CA THR A 243 -18.35 6.17 16.96
C THR A 243 -17.04 6.69 17.58
N ALA A 244 -15.89 6.20 17.12
CA ALA A 244 -14.60 6.50 17.74
C ALA A 244 -13.93 7.79 17.21
N ALA A 245 -14.14 8.15 15.95
CA ALA A 245 -13.46 9.27 15.31
C ALA A 245 -14.06 10.62 15.71
N ALA A 246 -13.20 11.62 15.89
CA ALA A 246 -13.64 12.99 16.12
C ALA A 246 -14.24 13.61 14.84
N PRO A 247 -15.15 14.60 14.97
CA PRO A 247 -15.62 15.38 13.83
C PRO A 247 -14.47 15.95 13.00
N GLY A 248 -14.64 16.00 11.68
CA GLY A 248 -13.62 16.51 10.74
C GLY A 248 -12.55 15.50 10.32
N LEU A 249 -12.48 14.31 10.94
CA LEU A 249 -11.63 13.23 10.45
C LEU A 249 -12.26 12.53 9.24
N THR A 250 -11.43 12.17 8.28
CA THR A 250 -11.85 11.31 7.16
C THR A 250 -11.24 9.93 7.34
N VAL A 251 -12.08 8.89 7.31
CA VAL A 251 -11.69 7.49 7.51
C VAL A 251 -12.12 6.69 6.29
N ALA A 252 -11.18 5.95 5.71
CA ALA A 252 -11.43 5.05 4.61
C ALA A 252 -11.11 3.61 5.01
N VAL A 253 -12.05 2.71 4.76
CA VAL A 253 -11.97 1.29 5.13
C VAL A 253 -11.76 0.43 3.88
N GLY A 254 -10.74 -0.42 3.88
CA GLY A 254 -10.46 -1.41 2.84
C GLY A 254 -11.51 -2.53 2.78
N HIS A 255 -11.29 -3.50 1.90
CA HIS A 255 -12.13 -4.71 1.83
C HIS A 255 -11.64 -5.77 2.82
N ALA A 256 -12.53 -6.65 3.26
CA ALA A 256 -12.12 -7.78 4.08
C ALA A 256 -11.41 -8.84 3.24
N VAL A 257 -10.23 -9.26 3.70
CA VAL A 257 -9.48 -10.37 3.11
C VAL A 257 -9.21 -11.44 4.16
N SER A 258 -9.07 -12.69 3.74
CA SER A 258 -8.65 -13.77 4.63
C SER A 258 -7.20 -13.56 5.05
N ALA A 259 -6.89 -13.76 6.33
CA ALA A 259 -5.51 -13.72 6.82
C ALA A 259 -4.70 -14.94 6.35
N SER A 260 -5.35 -16.09 6.16
CA SER A 260 -4.71 -17.36 5.79
C SER A 260 -4.61 -17.59 4.28
N ASP A 261 -5.51 -16.99 3.49
CA ASP A 261 -5.61 -17.30 2.06
C ASP A 261 -4.93 -16.22 1.21
N GLY A 262 -3.98 -16.61 0.38
CA GLY A 262 -3.29 -15.70 -0.55
C GLY A 262 -2.15 -14.85 0.05
N GLY A 263 -1.76 -15.12 1.31
CA GLY A 263 -0.56 -14.56 1.93
C GLY A 263 -0.56 -13.03 2.06
N TRP A 264 0.65 -12.45 2.15
CA TRP A 264 0.85 -11.02 2.37
C TRP A 264 0.26 -10.11 1.28
N LEU A 265 0.15 -10.60 0.04
CA LEU A 265 -0.40 -9.83 -1.08
C LEU A 265 -1.82 -9.35 -0.76
N ARG A 266 -2.62 -10.21 -0.10
CA ARG A 266 -3.97 -9.84 0.34
C ARG A 266 -3.96 -8.76 1.42
N TRP A 267 -2.99 -8.80 2.34
CA TRP A 267 -2.83 -7.79 3.39
C TRP A 267 -2.54 -6.42 2.77
N SER A 268 -1.64 -6.40 1.78
CA SER A 268 -1.36 -5.20 0.99
C SER A 268 -2.58 -4.72 0.22
N ASP A 269 -3.34 -5.62 -0.42
CA ASP A 269 -4.52 -5.26 -1.23
C ASP A 269 -5.54 -4.47 -0.42
N THR A 270 -5.89 -4.94 0.79
CA THR A 270 -6.85 -4.25 1.64
C THR A 270 -6.35 -2.88 2.13
N LEU A 271 -5.07 -2.76 2.50
CA LEU A 271 -4.49 -1.50 2.95
C LEU A 271 -4.37 -0.49 1.80
N ARG A 272 -3.93 -0.92 0.62
CA ARG A 272 -3.92 -0.08 -0.59
C ARG A 272 -5.30 0.37 -0.97
N ALA A 273 -6.29 -0.51 -0.86
CA ALA A 273 -7.67 -0.15 -1.10
C ALA A 273 -8.15 0.95 -0.16
N ALA A 274 -7.83 0.85 1.14
CA ALA A 274 -8.14 1.91 2.10
C ALA A 274 -7.47 3.24 1.73
N ARG A 275 -6.18 3.23 1.36
CA ARG A 275 -5.44 4.44 0.97
C ARG A 275 -5.97 5.11 -0.29
N THR A 276 -6.17 4.37 -1.38
CA THR A 276 -6.78 4.91 -2.60
C THR A 276 -8.21 5.43 -2.34
N THR A 277 -8.95 4.75 -1.46
CA THR A 277 -10.29 5.23 -1.05
C THR A 277 -10.20 6.55 -0.29
N LEU A 278 -9.20 6.72 0.59
CA LEU A 278 -8.97 7.95 1.33
C LEU A 278 -8.63 9.11 0.38
N GLU A 279 -7.70 8.89 -0.54
CA GLU A 279 -7.32 9.88 -1.56
C GLU A 279 -8.53 10.35 -2.37
N LEU A 280 -9.40 9.42 -2.78
CA LEU A 280 -10.64 9.75 -3.45
C LEU A 280 -11.62 10.49 -2.53
N ALA A 281 -11.76 10.09 -1.27
CA ALA A 281 -12.66 10.75 -0.33
C ALA A 281 -12.25 12.20 0.00
N LEU A 282 -10.94 12.51 -0.06
CA LEU A 282 -10.40 13.84 0.17
C LEU A 282 -10.49 14.75 -1.05
N THR A 283 -10.45 14.16 -2.25
CA THR A 283 -10.43 14.93 -3.50
C THR A 283 -11.82 15.00 -4.12
N VAL A 284 -12.52 13.89 -4.21
CA VAL A 284 -13.83 13.77 -4.84
C VAL A 284 -14.93 14.11 -3.83
N PRO A 285 -15.86 15.02 -4.14
CA PRO A 285 -17.01 15.28 -3.28
C PRO A 285 -17.78 13.99 -2.94
N PRO A 286 -18.44 13.91 -1.78
CA PRO A 286 -19.27 12.75 -1.48
C PRO A 286 -20.51 12.71 -2.40
N ALA A 287 -20.94 11.52 -2.79
CA ALA A 287 -22.16 11.32 -3.57
C ALA A 287 -23.41 11.73 -2.80
N GLU A 288 -23.46 11.30 -1.55
CA GLU A 288 -24.53 11.59 -0.63
C GLU A 288 -24.16 12.82 0.22
N PRO A 289 -25.12 13.67 0.58
CA PRO A 289 -24.86 14.77 1.49
C PRO A 289 -24.30 14.24 2.82
N ALA A 290 -23.15 14.79 3.22
CA ALA A 290 -22.51 14.43 4.48
C ALA A 290 -23.35 14.91 5.67
N ALA A 291 -23.35 14.14 6.76
CA ALA A 291 -23.85 14.64 8.04
C ALA A 291 -22.95 15.80 8.48
N PRO A 292 -23.50 17.01 8.74
CA PRO A 292 -22.71 18.22 8.90
C PRO A 292 -21.78 18.26 10.13
N GLU A 293 -21.92 17.32 11.08
CA GLU A 293 -21.25 17.40 12.39
C GLU A 293 -20.45 16.15 12.79
N GLY A 294 -20.22 15.19 11.87
CA GLY A 294 -19.58 13.90 12.18
C GLY A 294 -18.24 13.65 11.45
N PRO A 295 -17.52 12.59 11.83
CA PRO A 295 -16.43 12.07 11.00
C PRO A 295 -16.97 11.56 9.65
N SER A 296 -16.21 11.79 8.58
CA SER A 296 -16.50 11.20 7.28
C SER A 296 -15.95 9.78 7.23
N VAL A 297 -16.82 8.76 7.15
CA VAL A 297 -16.40 7.35 7.13
C VAL A 297 -16.91 6.67 5.86
N THR A 298 -15.99 6.23 5.00
CA THR A 298 -16.29 5.55 3.73
C THR A 298 -15.58 4.19 3.64
N SER A 299 -15.85 3.44 2.58
CA SER A 299 -15.17 2.18 2.30
C SER A 299 -14.81 2.02 0.83
N SER A 300 -13.85 1.15 0.56
CA SER A 300 -13.44 0.75 -0.78
C SER A 300 -14.57 0.17 -1.62
N ARG A 301 -15.65 -0.32 -0.98
CA ARG A 301 -16.87 -0.78 -1.64
C ARG A 301 -17.76 0.41 -2.05
N ALA A 302 -17.86 1.44 -1.22
CA ALA A 302 -18.66 2.63 -1.51
C ALA A 302 -18.09 3.47 -2.66
N LEU A 303 -16.76 3.47 -2.82
CA LEU A 303 -16.02 4.13 -3.90
C LEU A 303 -15.42 3.14 -4.91
N ALA A 304 -16.01 1.96 -5.07
CA ALA A 304 -15.44 0.90 -5.92
C ALA A 304 -15.30 1.35 -7.38
N LEU A 305 -16.31 2.02 -7.92
CA LEU A 305 -16.31 2.50 -9.32
C LEU A 305 -15.27 3.61 -9.49
N GLU A 306 -15.22 4.59 -8.60
CA GLU A 306 -14.25 5.68 -8.66
C GLU A 306 -12.81 5.17 -8.59
N ARG A 307 -12.55 4.15 -7.76
CA ARG A 307 -11.23 3.50 -7.68
C ARG A 307 -10.83 2.83 -8.97
N GLU A 308 -11.74 2.14 -9.64
CA GLU A 308 -11.45 1.51 -10.94
C GLU A 308 -11.31 2.54 -12.06
N LEU A 309 -12.18 3.56 -12.09
CA LEU A 309 -12.15 4.64 -13.08
C LEU A 309 -10.88 5.49 -13.01
N THR A 310 -10.24 5.55 -11.85
CA THR A 310 -9.01 6.33 -11.60
C THR A 310 -7.77 5.47 -11.49
N ARG A 311 -7.86 4.17 -11.82
CA ARG A 311 -6.74 3.24 -11.80
C ARG A 311 -5.65 3.72 -12.75
N GLY A 312 -4.43 3.88 -12.23
CA GLY A 312 -3.31 4.46 -13.00
C GLY A 312 -3.26 6.00 -12.99
N GLY A 313 -4.15 6.65 -12.22
CA GLY A 313 -4.17 8.10 -12.02
C GLY A 313 -5.35 8.78 -12.73
N VAL A 314 -5.82 9.88 -12.15
CA VAL A 314 -6.94 10.66 -12.70
C VAL A 314 -6.58 11.28 -14.06
N ASP A 315 -5.35 11.79 -14.20
CA ASP A 315 -4.90 12.46 -15.42
C ASP A 315 -4.82 11.51 -16.62
N ALA A 316 -4.28 10.31 -16.40
CA ALA A 316 -4.17 9.27 -17.44
C ALA A 316 -5.55 8.83 -17.97
N ASN A 317 -6.60 8.95 -17.16
CA ASN A 317 -7.96 8.54 -17.51
C ASN A 317 -8.84 9.72 -17.95
N ARG A 318 -8.36 10.97 -17.88
CA ARG A 318 -9.18 12.18 -18.02
C ARG A 318 -10.03 12.20 -19.29
N ASP A 319 -9.41 11.98 -20.45
CA ASP A 319 -10.11 12.09 -21.74
C ASP A 319 -11.13 10.97 -21.92
N ARG A 320 -10.79 9.75 -21.51
CA ARG A 320 -11.71 8.61 -21.48
C ARG A 320 -12.92 8.88 -20.58
N LEU A 321 -12.69 9.40 -19.37
CA LEU A 321 -13.75 9.74 -18.42
C LEU A 321 -14.62 10.88 -18.97
N ALA A 322 -14.02 11.91 -19.56
CA ALA A 322 -14.75 13.02 -20.16
C ALA A 322 -15.62 12.54 -21.33
N ALA A 323 -15.12 11.65 -22.19
CA ALA A 323 -15.89 11.07 -23.28
C ALA A 323 -17.09 10.25 -22.78
N LEU A 324 -16.89 9.39 -21.77
CA LEU A 324 -17.97 8.63 -21.14
C LEU A 324 -19.06 9.56 -20.56
N VAL A 325 -18.64 10.59 -19.84
CA VAL A 325 -19.55 11.58 -19.25
C VAL A 325 -20.34 12.32 -20.33
N GLN A 326 -19.69 12.77 -21.40
CA GLN A 326 -20.39 13.46 -22.48
C GLN A 326 -21.36 12.54 -23.21
N HIS A 327 -21.00 11.27 -23.40
CA HIS A 327 -21.86 10.28 -24.04
C HIS A 327 -23.16 10.04 -23.25
N ALA A 328 -23.04 9.71 -21.96
CA ALA A 328 -24.17 9.32 -21.14
C ALA A 328 -24.93 10.50 -20.49
N LEU A 329 -24.24 11.60 -20.17
CA LEU A 329 -24.80 12.71 -19.38
C LEU A 329 -24.81 14.06 -20.11
N GLY A 330 -24.39 14.11 -21.39
CA GLY A 330 -24.30 15.33 -22.18
C GLY A 330 -25.57 16.21 -22.13
N PRO A 331 -26.77 15.65 -22.39
CA PRO A 331 -28.01 16.43 -22.31
C PRO A 331 -28.30 17.04 -20.93
N LEU A 332 -28.01 16.30 -19.85
CA LEU A 332 -28.19 16.81 -18.48
C LEU A 332 -27.20 17.93 -18.17
N LEU A 333 -25.94 17.79 -18.59
CA LEU A 333 -24.90 18.80 -18.38
C LEU A 333 -25.17 20.08 -19.18
N ALA A 334 -25.67 19.96 -20.41
CA ALA A 334 -26.10 21.09 -21.22
C ALA A 334 -27.27 21.83 -20.55
N TRP A 335 -28.23 21.08 -19.99
CA TRP A 335 -29.33 21.64 -19.24
C TRP A 335 -28.87 22.39 -17.99
N GLU A 336 -28.03 21.79 -17.15
CA GLU A 336 -27.47 22.39 -15.93
C GLU A 336 -26.60 23.61 -16.19
N ALA A 337 -25.96 23.70 -17.37
CA ALA A 337 -25.19 24.88 -17.76
C ALA A 337 -26.09 26.10 -18.02
N ALA A 338 -27.34 25.88 -18.46
CA ALA A 338 -28.31 26.93 -18.75
C ALA A 338 -29.30 27.19 -17.59
N HIS A 339 -29.50 26.21 -16.70
CA HIS A 339 -30.51 26.24 -15.66
C HIS A 339 -29.91 25.82 -14.30
N PRO A 340 -30.16 26.57 -13.21
CA PRO A 340 -29.79 26.13 -11.87
C PRO A 340 -30.54 24.84 -11.50
N SER A 341 -29.85 23.69 -11.58
CA SER A 341 -30.39 22.40 -11.19
C SER A 341 -29.31 21.47 -10.66
N ASP A 342 -29.73 20.36 -10.04
CA ASP A 342 -28.86 19.34 -9.44
C ASP A 342 -29.29 17.95 -9.95
N LEU A 343 -29.61 17.86 -11.24
CA LEU A 343 -30.14 16.68 -11.92
C LEU A 343 -29.12 15.54 -11.95
N VAL A 344 -27.85 15.84 -12.27
CA VAL A 344 -26.80 14.81 -12.30
C VAL A 344 -26.58 14.20 -10.92
N ARG A 345 -26.58 15.03 -9.87
CA ARG A 345 -26.50 14.52 -8.48
C ARG A 345 -27.77 13.77 -8.09
N THR A 346 -28.94 14.25 -8.49
CA THR A 346 -30.21 13.58 -8.21
C THR A 346 -30.23 12.17 -8.82
N LEU A 347 -29.79 12.04 -10.08
CA LEU A 347 -29.64 10.75 -10.76
C LEU A 347 -28.70 9.83 -9.98
N GLU A 348 -27.51 10.32 -9.60
CA GLU A 348 -26.56 9.47 -8.90
C GLU A 348 -27.06 8.98 -7.53
N VAL A 349 -27.63 9.87 -6.72
CA VAL A 349 -28.21 9.50 -5.42
C VAL A 349 -29.35 8.51 -5.60
N HIS A 350 -30.13 8.63 -6.69
CA HIS A 350 -31.18 7.69 -7.03
C HIS A 350 -30.63 6.28 -7.35
N LEU A 351 -29.66 6.20 -8.26
CA LEU A 351 -29.03 4.93 -8.67
C LEU A 351 -28.36 4.23 -7.48
N ARG A 352 -27.61 4.97 -6.65
CA ARG A 352 -26.93 4.41 -5.45
C ARG A 352 -27.89 3.87 -4.40
N ASN A 353 -29.14 4.32 -4.40
CA ASN A 353 -30.17 3.91 -3.45
C ASN A 353 -31.16 2.91 -4.05
N GLY A 354 -30.75 2.20 -5.12
CA GLY A 354 -31.53 1.15 -5.77
C GLY A 354 -32.80 1.71 -6.41
N CYS A 355 -32.68 2.88 -7.04
CA CYS A 355 -33.76 3.59 -7.71
C CYS A 355 -35.00 3.79 -6.81
N SER A 356 -34.78 4.06 -5.52
CA SER A 356 -35.86 4.22 -4.54
C SER A 356 -36.24 5.70 -4.35
N PRO A 357 -37.38 6.19 -4.87
CA PRO A 357 -37.72 7.62 -4.78
C PRO A 357 -37.83 8.12 -3.34
N THR A 358 -38.38 7.29 -2.44
CA THR A 358 -38.51 7.62 -1.02
C THR A 358 -37.15 7.86 -0.36
N ARG A 359 -36.17 6.98 -0.59
CA ARG A 359 -34.82 7.13 -0.03
C ARG A 359 -34.09 8.30 -0.65
N THR A 360 -34.19 8.48 -1.97
CA THR A 360 -33.58 9.59 -2.70
C THR A 360 -34.08 10.95 -2.21
N ALA A 361 -35.41 11.11 -2.05
CA ALA A 361 -36.00 12.37 -1.59
C ALA A 361 -35.55 12.72 -0.16
N ALA A 362 -35.51 11.72 0.72
CA ALA A 362 -35.05 11.88 2.10
C ALA A 362 -33.58 12.31 2.16
N LEU A 363 -32.69 11.64 1.40
CA LEU A 363 -31.27 11.97 1.34
C LEU A 363 -31.01 13.34 0.74
N LEU A 364 -31.72 13.72 -0.32
CA LEU A 364 -31.58 15.04 -0.94
C LEU A 364 -32.27 16.16 -0.13
N HIS A 365 -32.96 15.83 0.96
CA HIS A 365 -33.76 16.76 1.77
C HIS A 365 -34.78 17.56 0.94
N ILE A 366 -35.48 16.87 0.01
CA ILE A 366 -36.53 17.46 -0.84
C ILE A 366 -37.86 16.72 -0.71
N GLY A 367 -38.96 17.37 -1.09
CA GLY A 367 -40.27 16.73 -1.17
C GLY A 367 -40.34 15.70 -2.31
N ARG A 368 -41.13 14.63 -2.12
CA ARG A 368 -41.32 13.58 -3.14
C ARG A 368 -41.79 14.13 -4.49
N GLN A 369 -42.68 15.11 -4.49
CA GLN A 369 -43.16 15.73 -5.72
C GLN A 369 -42.03 16.41 -6.50
N SER A 370 -41.15 17.13 -5.80
CA SER A 370 -39.98 17.75 -6.41
C SER A 370 -38.98 16.72 -6.92
N LEU A 371 -38.87 15.56 -6.25
CA LEU A 371 -38.06 14.46 -6.77
C LEU A 371 -38.66 13.90 -8.08
N TYR A 372 -39.96 13.59 -8.12
CA TYR A 372 -40.60 13.05 -9.32
C TYR A 372 -40.43 13.98 -10.52
N GLN A 373 -40.62 15.29 -10.33
CA GLN A 373 -40.39 16.30 -11.37
C GLN A 373 -38.93 16.29 -11.89
N ARG A 374 -37.95 16.05 -11.00
CA ARG A 374 -36.54 15.94 -11.40
C ARG A 374 -36.27 14.65 -12.15
N LEU A 375 -36.83 13.51 -11.72
CA LEU A 375 -36.65 12.22 -12.39
C LEU A 375 -37.29 12.26 -13.79
N GLU A 376 -38.52 12.75 -13.91
CA GLU A 376 -39.21 12.93 -15.20
C GLU A 376 -38.41 13.87 -16.14
N ARG A 377 -37.82 14.94 -15.57
CA ARG A 377 -36.93 15.82 -16.33
C ARG A 377 -35.68 15.10 -16.81
N ILE A 378 -35.07 14.26 -15.97
CA ILE A 378 -33.88 13.49 -16.31
C ILE A 378 -34.19 12.54 -17.47
N GLU A 379 -35.26 11.75 -17.36
CA GLU A 379 -35.70 10.81 -18.40
C GLU A 379 -36.04 11.52 -19.70
N SER A 380 -36.75 12.66 -19.64
CA SER A 380 -37.08 13.46 -20.82
C SER A 380 -35.83 14.03 -21.52
N LEU A 381 -34.79 14.41 -20.78
CA LEU A 381 -33.55 14.94 -21.35
C LEU A 381 -32.65 13.84 -21.91
N LEU A 382 -32.61 12.68 -21.27
CA LEU A 382 -31.82 11.54 -21.73
C LEU A 382 -32.53 10.73 -22.83
N GLY A 383 -33.85 10.78 -22.89
CA GLY A 383 -34.67 9.97 -23.79
C GLY A 383 -34.68 8.48 -23.43
N LEU A 384 -34.45 8.14 -22.15
CA LEU A 384 -34.26 6.79 -21.64
C LEU A 384 -34.96 6.61 -20.29
N GLU A 385 -35.37 5.37 -19.98
CA GLU A 385 -35.90 4.98 -18.67
C GLU A 385 -34.73 4.70 -17.71
N ILE A 386 -34.56 5.52 -16.68
CA ILE A 386 -33.34 5.49 -15.85
C ILE A 386 -33.30 4.32 -14.84
N ASP A 387 -34.41 3.61 -14.67
CA ASP A 387 -34.52 2.40 -13.86
C ASP A 387 -34.38 1.10 -14.68
N ASP A 388 -34.16 1.20 -16.00
CA ASP A 388 -33.81 0.07 -16.86
C ASP A 388 -32.51 -0.59 -16.37
N PRO A 389 -32.56 -1.89 -15.95
CA PRO A 389 -31.40 -2.63 -15.48
C PRO A 389 -30.19 -2.60 -16.43
N ASP A 390 -30.42 -2.55 -17.75
CA ASP A 390 -29.35 -2.55 -18.74
C ASP A 390 -28.58 -1.22 -18.77
N LEU A 391 -29.22 -0.12 -18.34
CA LEU A 391 -28.64 1.23 -18.30
C LEU A 391 -28.00 1.58 -16.95
N LEU A 392 -28.37 0.90 -15.86
CA LEU A 392 -27.90 1.23 -14.50
C LEU A 392 -26.37 1.27 -14.39
N GLY A 393 -25.70 0.29 -15.01
CA GLY A 393 -24.24 0.19 -14.98
C GLY A 393 -23.57 1.38 -15.66
N GLU A 394 -24.06 1.78 -16.82
CA GLU A 394 -23.53 2.92 -17.58
C GLU A 394 -23.80 4.24 -16.86
N LEU A 395 -25.05 4.50 -16.48
CA LEU A 395 -25.44 5.76 -15.84
C LEU A 395 -24.74 5.96 -14.49
N LEU A 396 -24.60 4.90 -13.68
CA LEU A 396 -23.88 4.98 -12.42
C LEU A 396 -22.38 5.22 -12.66
N THR A 397 -21.78 4.57 -13.65
CA THR A 397 -20.37 4.78 -13.99
C THR A 397 -20.13 6.20 -14.49
N ALA A 398 -21.02 6.73 -15.35
CA ALA A 398 -20.91 8.07 -15.90
C ALA A 398 -21.09 9.17 -14.82
N THR A 399 -22.03 8.99 -13.89
CA THR A 399 -22.23 9.93 -12.78
C THR A 399 -21.03 9.95 -11.82
N CYS A 400 -20.47 8.77 -11.51
CA CYS A 400 -19.21 8.67 -10.76
C CYS A 400 -18.04 9.36 -11.49
N ALA A 401 -17.88 9.10 -12.80
CA ALA A 401 -16.86 9.73 -13.63
C ALA A 401 -16.99 11.26 -13.66
N GLN A 402 -18.21 11.78 -13.76
CA GLN A 402 -18.46 13.23 -13.77
C GLN A 402 -18.01 13.88 -12.46
N ARG A 403 -18.22 13.23 -11.32
CA ARG A 403 -17.76 13.77 -10.04
C ARG A 403 -16.23 13.79 -9.93
N VAL A 404 -15.56 12.76 -10.43
CA VAL A 404 -14.09 12.73 -10.53
C VAL A 404 -13.59 13.87 -11.44
N VAL A 405 -14.13 14.02 -12.65
CA VAL A 405 -13.69 15.03 -13.62
C VAL A 405 -13.96 16.46 -13.15
N ARG A 406 -15.12 16.71 -12.52
CA ARG A 406 -15.51 18.04 -12.00
C ARG A 406 -14.50 18.54 -10.95
N THR A 407 -14.06 17.63 -10.09
CA THR A 407 -13.05 17.91 -9.06
C THR A 407 -11.74 18.38 -9.67
N THR A 408 -11.23 17.66 -10.67
CA THR A 408 -9.95 18.02 -11.29
C THR A 408 -10.01 19.36 -12.02
N LYS A 409 -11.15 19.72 -12.60
CA LYS A 409 -11.37 21.06 -13.18
C LYS A 409 -11.38 22.16 -12.12
N ALA A 410 -11.92 21.90 -10.92
CA ALA A 410 -11.90 22.85 -9.81
C ALA A 410 -10.48 23.06 -9.26
N VAL A 411 -9.71 21.98 -9.09
CA VAL A 411 -8.29 22.04 -8.66
C VAL A 411 -7.41 22.75 -9.70
N ALA A 412 -7.58 22.47 -11.00
CA ALA A 412 -6.83 23.13 -12.07
C ALA A 412 -7.12 24.64 -12.18
N ARG A 413 -8.35 25.07 -11.85
CA ARG A 413 -8.73 26.49 -11.80
C ARG A 413 -8.27 27.20 -10.52
N GLY A 414 -8.00 26.44 -9.45
CA GLY A 414 -7.65 26.94 -8.12
C GLY A 414 -6.18 26.84 -7.77
N GLY A 415 -5.28 26.80 -8.77
CA GLY A 415 -3.82 26.61 -8.66
C GLY A 415 -3.24 26.83 -7.26
N LEU A 416 -2.70 25.75 -6.70
CA LEU A 416 -1.95 25.64 -5.45
C LEU A 416 -1.38 26.99 -4.97
N ARG A 417 -2.06 27.62 -4.01
CA ARG A 417 -1.39 28.51 -3.08
C ARG A 417 -0.48 27.63 -2.23
N THR A 418 0.79 27.54 -2.60
CA THR A 418 1.86 27.14 -1.69
C THR A 418 1.76 28.02 -0.46
N VAL A 419 1.31 27.43 0.65
CA VAL A 419 1.47 28.04 1.97
C VAL A 419 2.95 27.89 2.31
N ALA A 420 3.62 29.05 2.39
CA ALA A 420 5.01 29.17 2.79
C ALA A 420 5.26 28.66 4.21
#